data_AF-A0A7D9E763-F1
#
_entry.id   AF-A0A7D9E763-F1
#
_cell.length_a   1.000
_cell.length_b   1.000
_cell.length_c   1.000
_cell.angle_alpha   90.00
_cell.angle_beta   90.00
_cell.angle_gamma   90.00
#
_symmetry.space_group_name_H-M   'P 1'
#
loop_
_entity.id
_entity.type
_entity.pdbx_description
1 polymer ?
#
loop_
_entity_poly.entity_id
_entity_poly.type
_entity_poly.pdbx_seq_one_letter_code
_entity_poly.pdbx_strand_id
1 'polypeptide(L)'
;MVMLGTSVDGMVECSSCGDRCLDNKCPFSHREKTVEKYVQQPDSCLENSLSTDTKYRLKPGHKYYTQVQHQLFITGSSSADFVVYLPKESCTVSVTKETSYSEVSVPLLVDFFQHHLLPELLGRDILKKYICKEILSEIVKYATNIVDNKKVQKKLDSLASGVTSSTVHLQAKKSKKT
;
A
#
# COMPACT_ATOMS: atom_id res chain seq x y z
N MET A 1 10.39 -21.36 -1.46
CA MET A 1 10.42 -20.11 -0.66
C MET A 1 9.08 -19.42 -0.85
N VAL A 2 8.23 -19.40 0.18
CA VAL A 2 6.95 -18.70 0.13
C VAL A 2 7.22 -17.24 0.51
N MET A 3 7.05 -16.32 -0.45
CA MET A 3 7.36 -14.88 -0.26
C MET A 3 6.14 -14.05 0.14
N LEU A 4 4.94 -14.59 0.01
CA LEU A 4 3.69 -13.86 0.20
C LEU A 4 2.86 -14.54 1.27
N GLY A 5 2.37 -13.75 2.22
CA GLY A 5 1.45 -14.17 3.26
C GLY A 5 0.23 -13.27 3.30
N THR A 6 -0.88 -13.79 3.81
CA THR A 6 -2.10 -13.03 3.99
C THR A 6 -2.76 -13.36 5.31
N SER A 7 -3.51 -12.40 5.84
CA SER A 7 -4.40 -12.58 6.97
C SER A 7 -5.80 -12.20 6.51
N VAL A 8 -6.68 -13.19 6.42
CA VAL A 8 -8.11 -12.99 6.20
C VAL A 8 -8.80 -12.90 7.56
N ASP A 9 -9.92 -12.18 7.63
CA ASP A 9 -10.68 -12.07 8.89
C ASP A 9 -11.44 -13.36 9.21
N GLY A 10 -11.72 -14.17 8.18
CA GLY A 10 -12.23 -15.52 8.33
C GLY A 10 -12.16 -16.32 7.03
N MET A 11 -12.43 -17.62 7.16
CA MET A 11 -12.68 -18.53 6.04
C MET A 11 -14.10 -19.06 6.17
N VAL A 12 -14.85 -19.01 5.08
CA VAL A 12 -16.19 -19.56 4.97
C VAL A 12 -16.09 -20.87 4.20
N GLU A 13 -16.28 -21.98 4.90
CA GLU A 13 -16.25 -23.31 4.31
C GLU A 13 -17.68 -23.72 3.89
N CYS A 14 -17.82 -24.21 2.66
CA CYS A 14 -19.12 -24.59 2.12
C CYS A 14 -18.99 -25.77 1.17
N SER A 15 -19.58 -26.91 1.54
CA SER A 15 -19.52 -28.14 0.75
C SER A 15 -20.18 -28.03 -0.62
N SER A 16 -21.18 -27.17 -0.78
CA SER A 16 -21.92 -26.99 -2.05
C SER A 16 -21.39 -25.84 -2.91
N CYS A 17 -20.78 -24.84 -2.30
CA CYS A 17 -20.45 -23.57 -2.94
C CYS A 17 -18.96 -23.25 -2.98
N GLY A 18 -18.12 -24.09 -2.35
CA GLY A 18 -16.69 -23.91 -2.25
C GLY A 18 -16.27 -22.89 -1.19
N ASP A 19 -15.01 -22.94 -0.82
CA ASP A 19 -14.46 -22.11 0.25
C ASP A 19 -14.23 -20.67 -0.22
N ARG A 20 -14.62 -19.72 0.62
CA ARG A 20 -14.47 -18.29 0.38
C ARG A 20 -13.70 -17.62 1.51
N CYS A 21 -12.98 -16.57 1.18
CA CYS A 21 -12.43 -15.68 2.19
C CYS A 21 -13.52 -14.78 2.77
N LEU A 22 -13.38 -14.37 4.02
CA LEU A 22 -14.15 -13.30 4.63
C LEU A 22 -13.19 -12.16 4.98
N ASP A 23 -13.50 -10.95 4.53
CA ASP A 23 -12.78 -9.73 4.92
C ASP A 23 -13.81 -8.66 5.31
N ASN A 24 -13.65 -8.09 6.51
CA ASN A 24 -14.57 -7.12 7.09
C ASN A 24 -13.88 -5.77 7.31
N LYS A 25 -14.49 -4.71 6.78
CA LYS A 25 -14.07 -3.32 6.98
C LYS A 25 -15.12 -2.53 7.75
N CYS A 26 -14.64 -1.78 8.75
CA CYS A 26 -15.45 -0.91 9.59
C CYS A 26 -15.02 0.56 9.40
N PRO A 27 -15.53 1.30 8.38
CA PRO A 27 -15.11 2.67 8.14
C PRO A 27 -15.70 3.63 9.20
N PHE A 28 -14.99 3.76 10.32
CA PHE A 28 -15.46 4.45 11.54
C PHE A 28 -15.88 5.93 11.35
N SER A 29 -15.23 6.64 10.42
CA SER A 29 -15.60 8.01 10.01
C SER A 29 -17.00 8.11 9.38
N HIS A 30 -17.55 6.98 8.93
CA HIS A 30 -18.87 6.89 8.30
C HIS A 30 -19.88 6.13 9.14
N ARG A 31 -19.60 5.85 10.43
CA ARG A 31 -20.47 5.06 11.33
C ARG A 31 -21.93 5.54 11.41
N GLU A 32 -22.17 6.83 11.16
CA GLU A 32 -23.50 7.44 11.16
C GLU A 32 -24.21 7.42 9.80
N LYS A 33 -23.63 6.82 8.77
CA LYS A 33 -24.20 6.74 7.42
C LYS A 33 -24.86 5.38 7.19
N THR A 34 -25.89 5.37 6.36
CA THR A 34 -26.38 4.14 5.71
C THR A 34 -25.39 3.74 4.61
N VAL A 35 -25.52 2.52 4.08
CA VAL A 35 -24.64 2.05 3.00
C VAL A 35 -24.78 2.94 1.76
N GLU A 36 -26.01 3.33 1.43
CA GLU A 36 -26.30 4.21 0.29
C GLU A 36 -25.60 5.57 0.40
N LYS A 37 -25.63 6.19 1.59
CA LYS A 37 -24.92 7.46 1.84
C LYS A 37 -23.40 7.27 1.88
N TYR A 38 -22.93 6.12 2.33
CA TYR A 38 -21.51 5.77 2.34
C TYR A 38 -20.95 5.60 0.92
N VAL A 39 -21.67 4.93 0.03
CA VAL A 39 -21.26 4.72 -1.38
C VAL A 39 -21.04 6.04 -2.13
N GLN A 40 -21.78 7.09 -1.77
CA GLN A 40 -21.65 8.43 -2.36
C GLN A 40 -20.42 9.22 -1.87
N GLN A 41 -19.68 8.70 -0.88
CA GLN A 41 -18.52 9.40 -0.32
C GLN A 41 -17.28 9.21 -1.21
N PRO A 42 -16.45 10.25 -1.36
CA PRO A 42 -15.25 10.18 -2.22
C PRO A 42 -14.24 9.13 -1.75
N ASP A 43 -14.14 8.91 -0.44
CA ASP A 43 -13.26 7.94 0.21
C ASP A 43 -13.91 6.57 0.43
N SER A 44 -15.12 6.36 -0.07
CA SER A 44 -15.80 5.07 0.00
C SER A 44 -15.05 4.00 -0.80
N CYS A 45 -14.94 2.80 -0.23
CA CYS A 45 -14.47 1.64 -0.96
C CYS A 45 -15.52 1.03 -1.90
N LEU A 46 -16.81 1.37 -1.74
CA LEU A 46 -17.91 0.80 -2.52
C LEU A 46 -18.39 1.76 -3.61
N GLU A 47 -18.88 1.20 -4.71
CA GLU A 47 -19.62 1.90 -5.76
C GLU A 47 -20.91 1.17 -6.12
N ASN A 48 -21.82 1.88 -6.81
CA ASN A 48 -23.01 1.24 -7.36
C ASN A 48 -22.60 0.17 -8.38
N SER A 49 -23.22 -1.00 -8.28
CA SER A 49 -23.01 -2.07 -9.24
C SER A 49 -23.72 -1.73 -10.56
N LEU A 50 -23.16 -2.21 -11.67
CA LEU A 50 -23.83 -2.21 -12.97
C LEU A 50 -24.69 -3.48 -13.18
N SER A 51 -24.56 -4.47 -12.29
CA SER A 51 -25.34 -5.71 -12.33
C SER A 51 -26.73 -5.50 -11.73
N THR A 52 -27.71 -6.26 -12.22
CA THR A 52 -29.06 -6.33 -11.63
C THR A 52 -29.11 -7.15 -10.34
N ASP A 53 -28.11 -8.00 -10.09
CA ASP A 53 -28.15 -8.99 -9.00
C ASP A 53 -27.65 -8.42 -7.67
N THR A 54 -26.79 -7.40 -7.72
CA THR A 54 -26.20 -6.76 -6.54
C THR A 54 -26.32 -5.25 -6.64
N LYS A 55 -26.66 -4.55 -5.55
CA LYS A 55 -26.77 -3.08 -5.56
C LYS A 55 -25.40 -2.40 -5.57
N TYR A 56 -24.40 -3.02 -4.94
CA TYR A 56 -23.08 -2.43 -4.73
C TYR A 56 -21.96 -3.42 -5.08
N ARG A 57 -20.78 -2.88 -5.38
CA ARG A 57 -19.54 -3.64 -5.55
C ARG A 57 -18.34 -2.92 -4.94
N LEU A 58 -17.29 -3.66 -4.65
CA LEU A 58 -15.99 -3.10 -4.27
C LEU A 58 -15.35 -2.41 -5.48
N LYS A 59 -14.89 -1.17 -5.32
CA LYS A 59 -14.23 -0.40 -6.39
C LYS A 59 -12.94 -1.10 -6.84
N PRO A 60 -12.77 -1.49 -8.12
CA PRO A 60 -11.55 -2.16 -8.59
C PRO A 60 -10.28 -1.33 -8.35
N GLY A 61 -10.37 0.00 -8.45
CA GLY A 61 -9.25 0.91 -8.19
C GLY A 61 -8.94 1.18 -6.71
N HIS A 62 -9.73 0.65 -5.77
CA HIS A 62 -9.52 0.88 -4.34
C HIS A 62 -8.49 -0.10 -3.77
N LYS A 63 -7.66 0.34 -2.81
CA LYS A 63 -6.61 -0.50 -2.19
C LYS A 63 -7.11 -1.83 -1.61
N TYR A 64 -8.35 -1.85 -1.10
CA TYR A 64 -8.96 -3.08 -0.59
C TYR A 64 -9.26 -4.10 -1.68
N TYR A 65 -9.49 -3.67 -2.93
CA TYR A 65 -9.63 -4.60 -4.05
C TYR A 65 -8.34 -5.36 -4.29
N THR A 66 -7.22 -4.64 -4.32
CA THR A 66 -5.88 -5.26 -4.45
C THR A 66 -5.60 -6.21 -3.28
N GLN A 67 -5.92 -5.81 -2.04
CA GLN A 67 -5.79 -6.68 -0.86
C GLN A 67 -6.59 -7.98 -1.02
N VAL A 68 -7.85 -7.89 -1.43
CA VAL A 68 -8.72 -9.06 -1.61
C VAL A 68 -8.22 -9.95 -2.75
N GLN A 69 -7.80 -9.40 -3.88
CA GLN A 69 -7.24 -10.19 -4.98
C GLN A 69 -5.97 -10.96 -4.55
N HIS A 70 -5.10 -10.36 -3.72
CA HIS A 70 -3.95 -11.05 -3.15
C HIS A 70 -4.34 -12.11 -2.13
N GLN A 71 -5.35 -11.85 -1.27
CA GLN A 71 -5.91 -12.87 -0.37
C GLN A 71 -6.37 -14.10 -1.17
N LEU A 72 -7.20 -13.90 -2.21
CA LEU A 72 -7.72 -14.97 -3.07
C LEU A 72 -6.63 -15.72 -3.85
N PHE A 73 -5.55 -15.02 -4.22
CA PHE A 73 -4.39 -15.67 -4.81
C PHE A 73 -3.70 -16.59 -3.81
N ILE A 74 -3.40 -16.09 -2.61
CA ILE A 74 -2.61 -16.79 -1.57
C ILE A 74 -3.40 -17.95 -0.96
N THR A 75 -4.68 -17.78 -0.67
CA THR A 75 -5.53 -18.82 -0.08
C THR A 75 -6.00 -19.85 -1.11
N GLY A 76 -5.94 -19.52 -2.40
CA GLY A 76 -6.50 -20.35 -3.47
C GLY A 76 -8.02 -20.25 -3.61
N SER A 77 -8.71 -19.44 -2.79
CA SER A 77 -10.17 -19.26 -2.86
C SER A 77 -10.62 -18.62 -4.17
N SER A 78 -11.80 -18.98 -4.65
CA SER A 78 -12.39 -18.44 -5.90
C SER A 78 -13.06 -17.08 -5.71
N SER A 79 -13.48 -16.77 -4.48
CA SER A 79 -14.15 -15.51 -4.14
C SER A 79 -14.02 -15.17 -2.66
N ALA A 80 -14.29 -13.92 -2.32
CA ALA A 80 -14.37 -13.41 -0.96
C ALA A 80 -15.72 -12.76 -0.71
N ASP A 81 -16.26 -12.98 0.49
CA ASP A 81 -17.34 -12.19 1.07
C ASP A 81 -16.71 -10.94 1.71
N PHE A 82 -16.84 -9.79 1.05
CA PHE A 82 -16.29 -8.52 1.53
C PHE A 82 -17.38 -7.74 2.26
N VAL A 83 -17.25 -7.62 3.57
CA VAL A 83 -18.23 -6.98 4.45
C VAL A 83 -17.80 -5.54 4.72
N VAL A 84 -18.73 -4.61 4.53
CA VAL A 84 -18.63 -3.26 5.07
C VAL A 84 -19.63 -3.12 6.20
N TYR A 85 -19.10 -3.09 7.42
CA TYR A 85 -19.90 -2.89 8.62
C TYR A 85 -20.05 -1.39 8.92
N LEU A 86 -21.30 -0.91 8.89
CA LEU A 86 -21.69 0.35 9.52
C LEU A 86 -22.74 0.04 10.59
N PRO A 87 -22.71 0.71 11.75
CA PRO A 87 -23.69 0.47 12.82
C PRO A 87 -25.16 0.65 12.40
N LYS A 88 -25.44 1.53 11.43
CA LYS A 88 -26.81 1.74 10.92
C LYS A 88 -27.25 0.67 9.92
N GLU A 89 -26.32 0.16 9.12
CA GLU A 89 -26.59 -0.78 8.04
C GLU A 89 -25.27 -1.40 7.56
N SER A 90 -25.22 -2.71 7.40
CA SER A 90 -24.04 -3.41 6.85
C SER A 90 -24.33 -3.92 5.45
N CYS A 91 -23.29 -4.03 4.63
CA CYS A 91 -23.39 -4.58 3.29
C CYS A 91 -22.30 -5.61 3.07
N THR A 92 -22.66 -6.74 2.46
CA THR A 92 -21.72 -7.74 1.97
C THR A 92 -21.73 -7.70 0.44
N VAL A 93 -20.55 -7.63 -0.15
CA VAL A 93 -20.35 -7.74 -1.60
C VAL A 93 -19.43 -8.94 -1.88
N SER A 94 -19.79 -9.75 -2.87
CA SER A 94 -18.91 -10.84 -3.32
C SER A 94 -17.85 -10.27 -4.27
N VAL A 95 -16.58 -10.63 -4.04
CA VAL A 95 -15.45 -10.29 -4.90
C VAL A 95 -14.89 -11.57 -5.48
N THR A 96 -14.92 -11.71 -6.80
CA THR A 96 -14.40 -12.88 -7.51
C THR A 96 -12.92 -12.72 -7.79
N LYS A 97 -12.17 -13.83 -7.75
CA LYS A 97 -10.76 -13.85 -8.11
C LYS A 97 -10.55 -13.48 -9.57
N GLU A 98 -9.68 -12.52 -9.82
CA GLU A 98 -9.19 -12.15 -11.14
C GLU A 98 -7.76 -12.68 -11.29
N THR A 99 -7.58 -13.74 -12.07
CA THR A 99 -6.26 -14.37 -12.28
C THR A 99 -5.23 -13.40 -12.86
N SER A 100 -5.66 -12.54 -13.79
CA SER A 100 -4.83 -11.49 -14.39
C SER A 100 -4.21 -10.54 -13.36
N TYR A 101 -4.88 -10.30 -12.23
CA TYR A 101 -4.36 -9.45 -11.15
C TYR A 101 -3.08 -10.05 -10.55
N SER A 102 -3.09 -11.35 -10.27
CA SER A 102 -1.94 -12.05 -9.70
C SER A 102 -0.81 -12.24 -10.71
N GLU A 103 -1.13 -12.48 -11.98
CA GLU A 103 -0.15 -12.61 -13.06
C GLU A 103 0.70 -11.35 -13.24
N VAL A 104 0.11 -10.17 -13.03
CA VAL A 104 0.84 -8.89 -13.10
C VAL A 104 1.51 -8.54 -11.78
N SER A 105 0.80 -8.66 -10.66
CA SER A 105 1.29 -8.11 -9.38
C SER A 105 2.30 -8.99 -8.66
N VAL A 106 2.18 -10.32 -8.74
CA VAL A 106 3.07 -11.25 -8.02
C VAL A 106 4.52 -11.13 -8.49
N PRO A 107 4.84 -11.09 -9.80
CA PRO A 107 6.21 -10.89 -10.25
C PRO A 107 6.83 -9.58 -9.74
N LEU A 108 6.06 -8.50 -9.71
CA LEU A 108 6.51 -7.20 -9.19
C LEU A 108 6.80 -7.25 -7.69
N LEU A 109 5.97 -7.96 -6.91
CA LEU A 109 6.18 -8.14 -5.47
C LEU A 109 7.41 -9.00 -5.19
N VAL A 110 7.65 -10.04 -5.99
CA VAL A 110 8.85 -10.88 -5.87
C VAL A 110 10.11 -10.09 -6.20
N ASP A 111 10.10 -9.33 -7.29
CA ASP A 111 11.20 -8.44 -7.67
C ASP A 111 11.49 -7.42 -6.57
N PHE A 112 10.44 -6.77 -6.05
CA PHE A 112 10.57 -5.83 -4.94
C PHE A 112 11.15 -6.49 -3.69
N PHE A 113 10.68 -7.68 -3.33
CA PHE A 113 11.22 -8.39 -2.19
C PHE A 113 12.71 -8.69 -2.38
N GLN A 114 13.09 -9.25 -3.52
CA GLN A 114 14.45 -9.72 -3.78
C GLN A 114 15.46 -8.58 -3.89
N HIS A 115 15.09 -7.47 -4.55
CA HIS A 115 16.02 -6.40 -4.90
C HIS A 115 15.94 -5.19 -3.97
N HIS A 116 14.88 -5.06 -3.16
CA HIS A 116 14.70 -3.92 -2.27
C HIS A 116 14.52 -4.33 -0.81
N LEU A 117 13.58 -5.23 -0.52
CA LEU A 117 13.27 -5.56 0.88
C LEU A 117 14.33 -6.46 1.52
N LEU A 118 14.71 -7.56 0.86
CA LEU A 118 15.66 -8.53 1.39
C LEU A 118 17.05 -7.93 1.65
N PRO A 119 17.64 -7.13 0.73
CA PRO A 119 18.90 -6.45 1.01
C PRO A 119 18.79 -5.51 2.21
N GLU A 120 17.66 -4.83 2.38
CA GLU A 120 17.47 -3.95 3.53
C GLU A 120 17.33 -4.72 4.84
N LEU A 121 16.60 -5.85 4.84
CA LEU A 121 16.44 -6.69 6.01
C LEU A 121 17.78 -7.26 6.52
N LEU A 122 18.68 -7.62 5.60
CA LEU A 122 19.98 -8.22 5.93
C LEU A 122 21.08 -7.17 6.14
N GLY A 123 21.17 -6.18 5.25
CA GLY A 123 22.26 -5.21 5.18
C GLY A 123 21.95 -3.88 5.88
N ARG A 124 20.68 -3.50 5.98
CA ARG A 124 20.21 -2.23 6.56
C ARG A 124 20.83 -0.99 5.90
N ASP A 125 21.07 -1.04 4.59
CA ASP A 125 21.81 0.02 3.88
C ASP A 125 21.02 1.33 3.80
N ILE A 126 19.69 1.26 3.62
CA ILE A 126 18.80 2.42 3.67
C ILE A 126 18.80 3.00 5.08
N LEU A 127 18.65 2.17 6.12
CA LEU A 127 18.68 2.62 7.50
C LEU A 127 20.03 3.25 7.87
N LYS A 128 21.16 2.64 7.49
CA LYS A 128 22.50 3.20 7.71
C LYS A 128 22.63 4.58 7.04
N LYS A 129 22.20 4.71 5.78
CA LYS A 129 22.21 6.00 5.06
C LYS A 129 21.34 7.05 5.76
N TYR A 130 20.16 6.66 6.24
CA TYR A 130 19.26 7.54 6.99
C TYR A 130 19.90 8.03 8.30
N ILE A 131 20.42 7.12 9.11
CA ILE A 131 21.09 7.45 10.38
C ILE A 131 22.30 8.37 10.14
N CYS A 132 23.15 8.05 9.16
CA CYS A 132 24.27 8.91 8.79
C CYS A 132 23.80 10.31 8.38
N LYS A 133 22.71 10.41 7.62
CA LYS A 133 22.14 11.70 7.21
C LYS A 133 21.64 12.52 8.41
N GLU A 134 20.95 11.89 9.37
CA GLU A 134 20.49 12.56 10.58
C GLU A 134 21.64 13.04 11.45
N ILE A 135 22.65 12.19 11.69
CA ILE A 135 23.85 12.56 12.46
C ILE A 135 24.58 13.73 11.77
N LEU A 136 24.77 13.65 10.45
CA LEU A 136 25.41 14.74 9.69
C LEU A 136 24.59 16.03 9.76
N SER A 137 23.27 15.96 9.69
CA SER A 137 22.36 17.11 9.84
C SER A 137 22.55 17.80 11.18
N GLU A 138 22.62 17.04 12.28
CA GLU A 138 22.83 17.59 13.62
C GLU A 138 24.23 18.21 13.78
N ILE A 139 25.28 17.56 13.25
CA ILE A 139 26.64 18.11 13.26
C ILE A 139 26.70 19.45 12.50
N VAL A 140 26.06 19.53 11.33
CA VAL A 140 26.01 20.76 10.53
C VAL A 140 25.27 21.87 11.27
N LYS A 141 24.13 21.58 11.91
CA LYS A 141 23.40 22.58 12.72
C LYS A 141 24.27 23.09 13.86
N TYR A 142 24.92 22.21 14.60
CA TYR A 142 25.81 22.59 15.70
C TYR A 142 26.99 23.45 15.22
N ALA A 143 27.65 23.04 14.14
CA ALA A 143 28.77 23.81 13.56
C ALA A 143 28.32 25.19 13.06
N THR A 144 27.11 25.28 12.47
CA THR A 144 26.54 26.55 12.00
C THR A 144 26.22 27.48 13.16
N ASN A 145 25.73 26.94 14.29
CA ASN A 145 25.47 27.74 15.50
C ASN A 145 26.75 28.27 16.17
N ILE A 146 27.89 27.58 16.01
CA ILE A 146 29.19 28.05 16.51
C ILE A 146 29.82 29.06 15.55
N VAL A 147 29.65 28.81 14.25
CA VAL A 147 30.33 29.55 13.20
C VAL A 147 29.34 30.53 12.57
N ASP A 148 29.17 31.67 13.23
CA ASP A 148 28.47 32.84 12.67
C ASP A 148 29.35 33.54 11.60
N ASN A 149 29.87 32.74 10.65
CA ASN A 149 30.82 33.15 9.63
C ASN A 149 30.27 32.84 8.24
N LYS A 150 29.80 33.89 7.56
CA LYS A 150 29.16 33.86 6.23
C LYS A 150 29.93 33.07 5.15
N LYS A 151 31.24 32.87 5.29
CA LYS A 151 32.05 32.06 4.34
C LYS A 151 31.85 30.55 4.50
N VAL A 152 31.60 30.05 5.71
CA VAL A 152 31.39 28.63 5.98
C VAL A 152 29.99 28.19 5.56
N GLN A 153 28.99 29.06 5.79
CA GLN A 153 27.61 28.82 5.34
C GLN A 153 27.52 28.55 3.83
N LYS A 154 28.21 29.36 3.02
CA LYS A 154 28.21 29.22 1.56
C LYS A 154 28.81 27.90 1.06
N LYS A 155 29.72 27.28 1.83
CA LYS A 155 30.35 25.99 1.51
C LYS A 155 29.53 24.81 2.02
N LEU A 156 28.81 24.99 3.14
CA LEU A 156 27.83 24.03 3.66
C LEU A 156 26.60 23.92 2.74
N ASP A 157 26.09 25.05 2.24
CA ASP A 157 24.97 25.07 1.29
C ASP A 157 25.34 24.39 -0.04
N SER A 158 26.59 24.48 -0.49
CA SER A 158 27.08 23.75 -1.68
C SER A 158 27.20 22.24 -1.44
N LEU A 159 27.51 21.81 -0.21
CA LEU A 159 27.56 20.40 0.16
C LEU A 159 26.16 19.80 0.32
N ALA A 160 25.21 20.55 0.89
CA ALA A 160 23.81 20.13 1.02
C ALA A 160 23.10 20.01 -0.34
N SER A 161 23.41 20.91 -1.29
CA SER A 161 22.85 20.89 -2.66
C SER A 161 23.46 19.81 -3.57
N GLY A 162 24.70 19.37 -3.32
CA GLY A 162 25.30 18.22 -4.00
C GLY A 162 24.63 16.88 -3.66
N VAL A 163 24.09 16.76 -2.45
CA VAL A 163 23.33 15.58 -2.00
C VAL A 163 21.95 15.54 -2.67
N THR A 164 21.31 16.69 -2.91
CA THR A 164 20.03 16.72 -3.66
C THR A 164 20.22 16.32 -5.13
N SER A 165 21.30 16.74 -5.79
CA SER A 165 21.55 16.40 -7.20
C SER A 165 21.81 14.89 -7.43
N SER A 166 22.40 14.21 -6.45
CA SER A 166 22.62 12.76 -6.49
C SER A 166 21.32 11.97 -6.25
N THR A 167 20.32 12.60 -5.60
CA THR A 167 18.96 12.06 -5.44
C THR A 167 18.13 12.25 -6.73
N VAL A 168 18.33 13.35 -7.46
CA VAL A 168 17.65 13.59 -8.75
C VAL A 168 18.15 12.65 -9.86
N HIS A 169 19.43 12.28 -9.88
CA HIS A 169 19.96 11.37 -10.90
C HIS A 169 19.45 9.92 -10.78
N LEU A 170 19.03 9.49 -9.58
CA LEU A 170 18.32 8.22 -9.38
C LEU A 170 16.85 8.27 -9.78
N GLN A 171 16.21 9.46 -9.78
CA GLN A 171 14.84 9.63 -10.29
C GLN A 171 14.79 9.85 -11.82
N ALA A 172 15.81 10.45 -12.44
CA ALA A 172 15.81 10.74 -13.88
C ALA A 172 16.04 9.50 -14.79
N LYS A 173 16.69 8.43 -14.31
CA LYS A 173 16.87 7.19 -15.10
C LYS A 173 15.60 6.33 -15.23
N LYS A 174 14.52 6.63 -14.48
CA LYS A 174 13.22 5.94 -14.62
C LYS A 174 12.31 6.51 -15.72
N SER A 175 12.70 7.57 -16.44
CA SER A 175 11.85 8.20 -17.48
C SER A 175 12.31 7.99 -18.93
N LYS A 176 13.31 7.14 -19.20
CA LYS A 176 13.73 6.76 -20.56
C LYS A 176 13.92 5.25 -20.68
N LYS A 177 12.82 4.51 -20.58
CA LYS A 177 12.66 3.14 -21.10
C LYS A 177 11.15 2.88 -21.27
N THR A 178 10.54 3.68 -22.13
CA THR A 178 9.47 3.24 -23.03
C THR A 178 10.12 2.77 -24.30
#